data_AF-A0AAU2EMI8-F1
#
_entry.id   AF-A0AAU2EMI8-F1
#
_cell.length_a   1.000
_cell.length_b   1.000
_cell.length_c   1.000
_cell.angle_alpha   90.00
_cell.angle_beta   90.00
_cell.angle_gamma   90.00
#
_symmetry.space_group_name_H-M   'P 1'
#
loop_
_entity.id
_entity.type
_entity.pdbx_description
1 polymer ?
#
loop_
_entity_poly.entity_id
_entity_poly.type
_entity_poly.pdbx_seq_one_letter_code
_entity_poly.pdbx_strand_id
1 'polypeptide(L)'
;MAVPVRRRHHTDASKIDVDHMVPLTEAWDSGASAWTAAERQTYANDLDEPRALIGVSFQSNRSKADKDPAQWLPTATAYRCTYLQDWTAIKTRWNLTVDPTEHNALRNLASDCDNTDLTVTLAR
;
A
#
# COMPACT_ATOMS: atom_id res chain seq x y z
N MET A 1 12.71 1.43 8.22
CA MET A 1 11.53 0.68 8.70
C MET A 1 10.32 1.26 8.04
N ALA A 2 9.70 0.56 7.09
CA ALA A 2 8.32 0.80 6.70
C ALA A 2 7.49 0.03 7.71
N VAL A 3 7.18 0.73 8.77
CA VAL A 3 6.35 0.25 9.84
C VAL A 3 5.38 1.41 10.00
N PRO A 4 4.07 1.19 9.87
CA PRO A 4 3.09 2.18 10.31
C PRO A 4 3.52 2.62 11.69
N VAL A 5 3.56 3.93 11.94
CA VAL A 5 3.99 4.46 13.23
C VAL A 5 3.00 4.05 14.32
N ARG A 6 3.13 2.82 14.82
CA ARG A 6 2.47 2.36 16.04
C ARG A 6 3.58 1.84 16.94
N ARG A 7 3.75 2.54 18.08
CA ARG A 7 4.66 2.24 19.20
C ARG A 7 6.14 2.65 19.06
N ARG A 8 6.46 3.69 18.28
CA ARG A 8 7.72 4.47 18.47
C ARG A 8 7.38 5.94 18.68
N HIS A 9 7.98 6.57 19.70
CA HIS A 9 7.83 8.00 19.95
C HIS A 9 8.73 8.75 18.96
N HIS A 10 8.11 9.40 17.98
CA HIS A 10 8.81 10.29 17.04
C HIS A 10 8.65 11.72 17.54
N THR A 11 9.74 12.34 17.98
CA THR A 11 9.73 13.73 18.50
C THR A 11 9.96 14.78 17.40
N ASP A 12 10.17 14.34 16.18
CA ASP A 12 10.48 15.19 15.03
C ASP A 12 9.53 14.83 13.88
N ALA A 13 8.59 15.74 13.61
CA ALA A 13 7.59 15.58 12.57
C ALA A 13 8.22 15.47 11.17
N SER A 14 9.41 16.06 10.95
CA SER A 14 10.10 16.01 9.65
C SER A 14 10.60 14.61 9.27
N LYS A 15 10.54 13.65 10.20
CA LYS A 15 10.96 12.25 9.98
C LYS A 15 9.82 11.33 9.58
N ILE A 16 8.58 11.82 9.58
CA ILE A 16 7.38 11.07 9.22
C ILE A 16 6.77 11.65 7.96
N ASP A 17 6.51 10.78 6.98
CA ASP A 17 5.76 11.09 5.78
C ASP A 17 4.41 10.37 5.82
N VAL A 18 3.42 10.92 5.11
CA VAL A 18 2.23 10.18 4.69
C VAL A 18 2.56 9.50 3.36
N ASP A 19 2.39 8.19 3.29
CA ASP A 19 2.60 7.38 2.09
C ASP A 19 1.29 6.72 1.67
N HIS A 20 1.09 6.57 0.36
CA HIS A 20 0.00 5.79 -0.21
C HIS A 20 0.36 4.31 -0.13
N MET A 21 -0.55 3.47 0.40
CA MET A 21 -0.29 2.03 0.49
C MET A 21 0.11 1.45 -0.88
N VAL A 22 -0.68 1.75 -1.91
CA VAL A 22 -0.32 1.56 -3.32
C VAL A 22 0.12 2.93 -3.88
N PRO A 23 1.39 3.11 -4.31
CA PRO A 23 1.89 4.39 -4.83
C PRO A 23 1.05 4.96 -5.97
N LEU A 24 1.03 6.29 -6.14
CA LEU A 24 0.27 6.94 -7.22
C LEU A 24 0.71 6.49 -8.62
N THR A 25 2.01 6.29 -8.85
CA THR A 25 2.55 5.78 -10.12
C THR A 25 2.12 4.33 -10.35
N GLU A 26 2.23 3.49 -9.33
CA GLU A 26 1.79 2.09 -9.40
C GLU A 26 0.29 1.99 -9.70
N ALA A 27 -0.54 2.83 -9.07
CA ALA A 27 -1.97 2.90 -9.35
C ALA A 27 -2.23 3.32 -10.81
N TRP A 28 -1.46 4.27 -11.34
CA TRP A 28 -1.54 4.71 -12.74
C TRP A 28 -1.31 3.57 -13.71
N ASP A 29 -0.24 2.80 -13.49
CA ASP A 29 0.14 1.64 -14.29
C ASP A 29 -0.86 0.49 -14.13
N SER A 30 -1.49 0.39 -12.96
CA SER A 30 -2.55 -0.57 -12.64
C SER A 30 -3.95 -0.17 -13.14
N GLY A 31 -4.06 0.84 -14.01
CA GLY A 31 -5.31 1.22 -14.68
C GLY A 31 -5.88 2.58 -14.28
N ALA A 32 -5.33 3.27 -13.28
CA ALA A 32 -5.78 4.63 -12.91
C ALA A 32 -5.47 5.69 -13.99
N SER A 33 -4.61 5.36 -14.93
CA SER A 33 -4.38 6.14 -16.16
C SER A 33 -5.65 6.38 -16.97
N ALA A 34 -6.59 5.42 -16.97
CA ALA A 34 -7.87 5.53 -17.67
C ALA A 34 -8.95 6.29 -16.90
N TRP A 35 -8.71 6.64 -15.64
CA TRP A 35 -9.68 7.33 -14.81
C TRP A 35 -9.77 8.82 -15.17
N THR A 36 -10.84 9.47 -14.73
CA THR A 36 -10.94 10.93 -14.73
C THR A 36 -9.95 11.53 -13.72
N ALA A 37 -9.66 12.83 -13.87
CA ALA A 37 -8.85 13.56 -12.89
C ALA A 37 -9.50 13.56 -11.49
N ALA A 38 -10.84 13.64 -11.42
CA ALA A 38 -11.59 13.62 -10.17
C ALA A 38 -11.45 12.26 -9.45
N GLU A 39 -11.57 11.14 -10.16
CA GLU A 39 -11.37 9.81 -9.58
C GLU A 39 -9.95 9.63 -9.03
N ARG A 40 -8.92 10.05 -9.76
CA ARG A 40 -7.53 10.02 -9.27
C ARG A 40 -7.32 10.90 -8.04
N GLN A 41 -7.98 12.05 -7.98
CA GLN A 41 -7.94 12.92 -6.80
C GLN A 41 -8.62 12.24 -5.61
N THR A 42 -9.75 11.55 -5.80
CA THR A 42 -10.40 10.78 -4.72
C THR A 42 -9.48 9.66 -4.24
N TYR A 43 -8.82 8.92 -5.15
CA TYR A 43 -7.83 7.90 -4.79
C TYR A 43 -6.67 8.47 -3.96
N ALA A 44 -6.10 9.59 -4.39
CA ALA A 44 -4.99 10.23 -3.70
C ALA A 44 -5.36 10.74 -2.29
N ASN A 45 -6.66 10.90 -2.01
CA ASN A 45 -7.20 11.44 -0.76
C ASN A 45 -8.23 10.50 -0.12
N ASP A 46 -8.11 9.18 -0.32
CA ASP A 46 -9.05 8.20 0.25
C ASP A 46 -8.90 8.12 1.77
N LEU A 47 -9.72 8.89 2.49
CA LEU A 47 -9.77 8.90 3.95
C LEU A 47 -10.86 7.98 4.52
N ASP A 48 -11.69 7.40 3.65
CA ASP A 48 -12.77 6.48 4.02
C ASP A 48 -12.24 5.06 4.28
N GLU A 49 -10.98 4.79 3.92
CA GLU A 49 -10.31 3.53 4.13
C GLU A 49 -9.00 3.73 4.93
N PRO A 50 -8.92 3.30 6.20
CA PRO A 50 -7.74 3.51 7.05
C PRO A 50 -6.46 2.84 6.54
N ARG A 51 -6.56 1.89 5.60
CA ARG A 51 -5.41 1.25 4.95
C ARG A 51 -4.79 2.09 3.83
N ALA A 52 -5.50 3.09 3.30
CA ALA A 52 -5.10 3.78 2.08
C ALA A 52 -3.89 4.69 2.27
N LEU A 53 -3.82 5.39 3.41
CA LEU A 53 -2.75 6.33 3.76
C LEU A 53 -2.08 5.92 5.07
N ILE A 54 -0.76 5.72 5.03
CA ILE A 54 0.01 5.25 6.18
C ILE A 54 1.08 6.27 6.59
N GLY A 55 1.20 6.52 7.90
CA GLY A 55 2.33 7.26 8.45
C GLY A 55 3.57 6.37 8.47
N VAL A 56 4.63 6.77 7.77
CA VAL A 56 5.88 6.00 7.64
C VAL A 56 7.10 6.87 7.88
N SER A 57 8.24 6.25 8.18
CA SER A 57 9.51 6.99 8.18
C SER A 57 9.88 7.45 6.77
N PHE A 58 10.37 8.68 6.65
CA PHE A 58 10.86 9.27 5.40
C PHE A 58 11.83 8.37 4.62
N GLN A 59 12.78 7.75 5.32
CA GLN A 59 13.74 6.83 4.70
C GLN A 59 13.05 5.63 4.05
N SER A 60 12.00 5.14 4.69
CA SER A 60 11.27 4.00 4.16
C SER A 60 10.37 4.38 2.98
N ASN A 61 9.73 5.55 3.05
CA ASN A 61 8.96 6.10 1.96
C ASN A 61 9.82 6.22 0.69
N ARG A 62 11.01 6.81 0.82
CA ARG A 62 11.98 6.91 -0.28
C ARG A 62 12.51 5.58 -0.79
N SER A 63 12.65 4.58 0.09
CA SER A 63 13.10 3.24 -0.29
C SER A 63 12.04 2.50 -1.12
N LYS A 64 10.77 2.64 -0.73
CA LYS A 64 9.61 2.09 -1.47
C LYS A 64 9.45 2.80 -2.82
N ALA A 65 9.37 4.13 -2.82
CA ALA A 65 9.08 4.92 -4.02
C ALA A 65 7.79 4.43 -4.72
N ASP A 66 7.88 4.06 -5.99
CA ASP A 66 6.79 3.53 -6.82
C ASP A 66 6.75 1.99 -6.89
N LYS A 67 7.58 1.29 -6.10
CA LYS A 67 7.73 -0.15 -6.18
C LYS A 67 6.55 -0.94 -5.63
N ASP A 68 6.23 -2.02 -6.32
CA ASP A 68 5.26 -3.03 -5.92
C ASP A 68 5.86 -4.07 -4.93
N PRO A 69 5.05 -5.01 -4.41
CA PRO A 69 5.52 -6.09 -3.53
C PRO A 69 6.53 -7.05 -4.17
N ALA A 70 6.67 -7.10 -5.50
CA ALA A 70 7.69 -7.89 -6.16
C ALA A 70 9.08 -7.24 -6.07
N GLN A 71 9.12 -5.91 -6.04
CA GLN A 71 10.36 -5.12 -6.04
C GLN A 71 10.78 -4.65 -4.65
N TRP A 72 9.83 -4.50 -3.73
CA TRP A 72 10.12 -3.96 -2.41
C TRP A 72 9.19 -4.54 -1.33
N LEU A 73 9.76 -4.79 -0.15
CA LEU A 73 9.00 -5.18 1.04
C LEU A 73 9.48 -4.39 2.26
N PRO A 74 8.59 -4.19 3.25
CA PRO A 74 8.98 -3.69 4.56
C PRO A 74 10.14 -4.48 5.16
N THR A 75 11.13 -3.76 5.68
CA THR A 75 12.26 -4.37 6.41
C THR A 75 11.84 -4.96 7.76
N ALA A 76 10.74 -4.49 8.33
CA ALA A 76 10.13 -5.10 9.50
C ALA A 76 9.32 -6.32 9.06
N THR A 77 9.93 -7.49 9.17
CA THR A 77 9.35 -8.76 8.70
C THR A 77 7.99 -9.07 9.34
N ALA A 78 7.81 -8.75 10.62
CA ALA A 78 6.54 -8.92 11.33
C ALA A 78 5.37 -8.09 10.75
N TYR A 79 5.65 -7.06 9.95
CA TYR A 79 4.62 -6.24 9.30
C TYR A 79 4.26 -6.72 7.88
N ARG A 80 5.00 -7.68 7.31
CA ARG A 80 4.83 -8.07 5.90
C ARG A 80 3.45 -8.65 5.60
N CYS A 81 2.90 -9.50 6.47
CA CYS A 81 1.56 -10.05 6.23
C CYS A 81 0.49 -8.96 6.25
N THR A 82 0.55 -8.01 7.20
CA THR A 82 -0.35 -6.85 7.21
C THR A 82 -0.17 -5.99 5.96
N TYR A 83 1.07 -5.73 5.54
CA TYR A 83 1.36 -4.99 4.31
C TYR A 83 0.73 -5.64 3.08
N LEU A 84 0.87 -6.96 2.92
CA LEU A 84 0.29 -7.69 1.79
C LEU A 84 -1.24 -7.64 1.82
N GLN A 85 -1.84 -7.83 2.99
CA GLN A 85 -3.29 -7.73 3.19
C GLN A 85 -3.82 -6.34 2.84
N ASP A 86 -3.16 -5.28 3.33
CA ASP A 86 -3.55 -3.90 3.07
C ASP A 86 -3.36 -3.54 1.59
N TRP A 87 -2.25 -3.99 0.97
CA TRP A 87 -1.99 -3.81 -0.45
C TRP A 87 -3.10 -4.44 -1.30
N THR A 88 -3.44 -5.71 -1.03
CA THR A 88 -4.54 -6.41 -1.72
C THR A 88 -5.87 -5.68 -1.49
N ALA A 89 -6.15 -5.24 -0.27
CA ALA A 89 -7.38 -4.52 0.04
C ALA A 89 -7.52 -3.21 -0.75
N ILE A 90 -6.44 -2.43 -0.88
CA ILE A 90 -6.46 -1.17 -1.65
C ILE A 90 -6.58 -1.42 -3.15
N LYS A 91 -5.83 -2.40 -3.70
CA LYS A 91 -5.99 -2.80 -5.11
C LYS A 91 -7.43 -3.23 -5.38
N THR A 92 -8.04 -4.05 -4.52
CA THR A 92 -9.44 -4.48 -4.64
C THR A 92 -10.42 -3.33 -4.52
N ARG A 93 -10.29 -2.48 -3.49
CA ARG A 93 -11.19 -1.34 -3.23
C ARG A 93 -11.33 -0.43 -4.44
N TRP A 94 -10.23 -0.19 -5.14
CA TRP A 94 -10.17 0.72 -6.27
C TRP A 94 -10.24 0.02 -7.63
N ASN A 95 -10.47 -1.29 -7.64
CA ASN A 95 -10.51 -2.12 -8.84
C ASN A 95 -9.27 -1.91 -9.73
N LEU A 96 -8.10 -1.84 -9.10
CA LEU A 96 -6.80 -1.77 -9.75
C LEU A 96 -6.34 -3.17 -10.16
N THR A 97 -5.69 -3.28 -11.31
CA THR A 97 -5.12 -4.55 -11.76
C THR A 97 -3.84 -4.88 -11.02
N VAL A 98 -3.47 -6.16 -11.10
CA VAL A 98 -2.21 -6.69 -10.59
C VAL A 98 -1.51 -7.37 -11.77
N ASP A 99 -0.27 -7.01 -12.05
CA ASP A 99 0.47 -7.63 -13.15
C ASP A 99 0.96 -9.05 -12.77
N PRO A 100 1.38 -9.89 -13.73
CA PRO A 100 1.78 -11.27 -13.45
C PRO A 100 2.93 -11.42 -12.43
N THR A 101 3.88 -10.48 -12.42
CA THR A 101 5.03 -10.48 -11.49
C THR A 101 4.55 -10.13 -10.09
N GLU A 102 3.79 -9.04 -9.97
CA GLU A 102 3.17 -8.61 -8.72
C GLU A 102 2.29 -9.72 -8.13
N HIS A 103 1.44 -10.35 -8.94
CA HIS A 103 0.53 -11.41 -8.53
C HIS A 103 1.29 -12.64 -7.99
N ASN A 104 2.36 -13.05 -8.68
CA ASN A 104 3.18 -14.16 -8.22
C ASN A 104 3.88 -13.82 -6.90
N ALA A 105 4.39 -12.60 -6.74
CA ALA A 105 4.99 -12.15 -5.50
C ALA A 105 3.97 -12.16 -4.35
N LEU A 106 2.79 -11.57 -4.56
CA LEU A 106 1.70 -11.56 -3.57
C LEU A 106 1.34 -12.98 -3.11
N ARG A 107 1.13 -13.93 -4.04
CA ARG A 107 0.79 -15.31 -3.67
C ARG A 107 1.91 -16.02 -2.92
N ASN A 108 3.15 -15.89 -3.38
CA ASN A 108 4.29 -16.56 -2.76
C ASN A 108 4.59 -16.00 -1.36
N LEU A 109 4.46 -14.69 -1.19
CA LEU A 109 4.70 -14.06 0.11
C LEU A 109 3.56 -14.33 1.10
N ALA A 110 2.32 -14.43 0.60
CA ALA A 110 1.17 -14.72 1.43
C ALA A 110 1.08 -16.18 1.89
N SER A 111 1.86 -17.11 1.31
CA SER A 111 1.84 -18.52 1.74
C SER A 111 2.31 -18.70 3.19
N ASP A 112 3.09 -17.75 3.69
CA ASP A 112 3.64 -17.74 5.05
C ASP A 112 2.76 -16.93 6.03
N CYS A 113 1.60 -16.45 5.58
CA CYS A 113 0.69 -15.62 6.35
C CYS A 113 -0.58 -16.39 6.75
N ASP A 114 -1.22 -15.94 7.83
CA ASP A 114 -2.51 -16.48 8.24
C ASP A 114 -3.59 -16.19 7.20
N ASN A 115 -4.35 -17.23 6.84
CA ASN A 115 -5.51 -17.07 5.97
C ASN A 115 -6.61 -16.31 6.71
N THR A 116 -6.82 -15.05 6.33
CA THR A 116 -7.71 -14.11 7.00
C THR A 116 -8.69 -13.53 6.00
N ASP A 117 -9.96 -13.39 6.40
CA ASP A 117 -10.97 -12.73 5.56
C ASP A 117 -10.69 -11.23 5.46
N LEU A 118 -10.50 -10.75 4.23
CA LEU A 118 -10.37 -9.32 3.93
C LEU A 118 -11.74 -8.73 3.61
N THR A 119 -12.28 -7.94 4.54
CA THR A 119 -13.46 -7.12 4.25
C THR A 119 -13.03 -5.84 3.55
N VAL A 120 -13.62 -5.58 2.37
CA VAL A 120 -13.32 -4.43 1.52
C VAL A 120 -14.64 -3.80 1.06
N THR A 121 -14.80 -2.50 1.30
CA THR A 121 -15.84 -1.70 0.64
C THR A 121 -15.24 -1.14 -0.64
N LEU A 122 -15.88 -1.39 -1.78
CA LEU A 122 -15.43 -0.86 -3.06
C LEU A 122 -15.64 0.66 -3.13
N ALA A 123 -14.63 1.37 -3.59
CA ALA A 123 -14.70 2.77 -4.01
C ALA A 123 -14.99 2.88 -5.52
N ARG A 124 -14.72 1.80 -6.28
CA ARG A 124 -14.92 1.71 -7.72
C ARG A 124 -15.21 0.29 -8.18
#